data_AF-A0A1F5G9K4-F1
#
_entry.id   AF-A0A1F5G9K4-F1
#
_cell.length_a   1.000
_cell.length_b   1.000
_cell.length_c   1.000
_cell.angle_alpha   90.00
_cell.angle_beta   90.00
_cell.angle_gamma   90.00
#
_symmetry.space_group_name_H-M   'P 1'
#
loop_
_entity.id
_entity.type
_entity.pdbx_description
1 polymer ?
#
loop_
_entity_poly.entity_id
_entity_poly.type
_entity_poly.pdbx_seq_one_letter_code
_entity_poly.pdbx_strand_id
1 'polypeptide(L)'
;MMKDGSMEVEMSQAVAGIKGTQFIINETKTESTIKVTGGTVKFTSKSTGASVDVVAGESVTASSKGLSEKTAFDPDEEEKNWQELEDSIKKTNTNTLGNKNIIYFVGGIVIVVAIIIGFLILKTRKAKRV
;
A
#
# COMPACT_ATOMS: atom_id res chain seq x y z
N MET A 1 8.43 -4.68 -21.12
CA MET A 1 7.45 -4.37 -22.19
C MET A 1 6.88 -5.70 -22.65
N MET A 2 5.56 -5.91 -22.62
CA MET A 2 4.94 -7.17 -23.08
C MET A 2 5.08 -7.25 -24.60
N LYS A 3 5.78 -8.27 -25.12
CA LYS A 3 5.91 -8.49 -26.58
C LYS A 3 4.95 -9.56 -27.08
N ASP A 4 4.71 -10.61 -26.30
CA ASP A 4 4.07 -11.84 -26.79
C ASP A 4 2.91 -12.32 -25.90
N GLY A 5 2.40 -11.44 -25.02
CA GLY A 5 1.49 -11.81 -23.93
C GLY A 5 2.20 -12.48 -22.74
N SER A 6 3.52 -12.62 -22.80
CA SER A 6 4.40 -12.86 -21.67
C SER A 6 4.84 -11.53 -21.05
N MET A 7 5.01 -11.54 -19.73
CA MET A 7 5.67 -10.46 -19.01
C MET A 7 6.89 -11.04 -18.30
N GLU A 8 7.96 -10.27 -18.26
CA GLU A 8 9.15 -10.59 -17.48
C GLU A 8 9.36 -9.49 -16.46
N VAL A 9 9.61 -9.89 -15.23
CA VAL A 9 9.99 -8.99 -14.14
C VAL A 9 11.44 -9.27 -13.79
N GLU A 10 12.30 -8.29 -14.05
CA GLU A 10 13.70 -8.37 -13.72
C GLU A 10 13.93 -7.93 -12.27
N MET A 11 14.68 -8.75 -11.52
CA MET A 11 15.04 -8.53 -10.11
C MET A 11 16.57 -8.52 -9.96
N SER A 12 17.11 -8.29 -8.76
CA SER A 12 18.57 -8.25 -8.55
C SER A 12 19.22 -9.62 -8.74
N GLN A 13 18.60 -10.69 -8.24
CA GLN A 13 19.14 -12.06 -8.29
C GLN A 13 18.43 -12.98 -9.27
N ALA A 14 17.30 -12.55 -9.84
CA ALA A 14 16.48 -13.40 -10.70
C ALA A 14 15.70 -12.65 -11.78
N VAL A 15 15.11 -13.41 -12.68
CA VAL A 15 14.08 -12.96 -13.63
C VAL A 15 12.86 -13.86 -13.47
N ALA A 16 11.69 -13.26 -13.26
CA ALA A 16 10.41 -13.94 -13.18
C ALA A 16 9.68 -13.82 -14.52
N GLY A 17 9.53 -14.93 -15.25
CA GLY A 17 8.76 -15.02 -16.48
C GLY A 17 7.34 -15.49 -16.18
N ILE A 18 6.36 -14.69 -16.57
CA ILE A 18 4.96 -14.88 -16.18
C ILE A 18 3.99 -14.82 -17.35
N LYS A 19 2.90 -15.58 -17.22
CA LYS A 19 1.77 -15.57 -18.15
C LYS A 19 0.47 -15.89 -17.41
N GLY A 20 -0.34 -14.87 -17.16
CA GLY A 20 -1.63 -15.03 -16.47
C GLY A 20 -1.50 -15.52 -15.03
N THR A 21 -0.65 -14.86 -14.23
CA THR A 21 -0.32 -15.29 -12.86
C THR A 21 -0.55 -14.18 -11.84
N GLN A 22 -0.86 -14.57 -10.60
CA GLN A 22 -0.84 -13.72 -9.42
C GLN A 22 0.32 -14.17 -8.52
N PHE A 23 1.15 -13.21 -8.12
CA PHE A 23 2.34 -13.49 -7.32
C PHE A 23 2.77 -12.23 -6.58
N ILE A 24 3.59 -12.43 -5.55
CA ILE A 24 4.19 -11.40 -4.72
C ILE A 24 5.69 -11.49 -4.90
N ILE A 25 6.32 -10.33 -5.09
CA ILE A 25 7.77 -10.19 -5.12
C ILE A 25 8.22 -9.52 -3.84
N ASN A 26 9.22 -10.10 -3.20
CA ASN A 26 10.00 -9.44 -2.16
C ASN A 26 11.45 -9.33 -2.61
N GLU A 27 11.99 -8.12 -2.55
CA GLU A 27 13.30 -7.80 -3.08
C GLU A 27 14.15 -7.13 -1.99
N THR A 28 15.35 -7.67 -1.80
CA THR A 28 16.40 -7.03 -1.02
C THR A 28 17.62 -6.80 -1.90
N LYS A 29 18.67 -6.17 -1.37
CA LYS A 29 19.92 -5.98 -2.14
C LYS A 29 20.63 -7.30 -2.49
N THR A 30 20.34 -8.37 -1.77
CA THR A 30 21.09 -9.64 -1.85
C THR A 30 20.21 -10.83 -2.22
N GLU A 31 18.88 -10.68 -2.15
CA GLU A 31 17.92 -11.76 -2.33
C GLU A 31 16.68 -11.28 -3.10
N SER A 32 16.21 -12.15 -3.97
CA SER A 32 14.99 -12.00 -4.76
C SER A 32 14.06 -13.15 -4.41
N THR A 33 12.95 -12.88 -3.75
CA THR A 33 11.97 -13.90 -3.35
C THR A 33 10.69 -13.73 -4.14
N ILE A 34 10.14 -14.85 -4.60
CA ILE A 34 8.83 -14.91 -5.22
C ILE A 34 7.91 -15.84 -4.44
N LYS A 35 6.68 -15.40 -4.19
CA LYS A 35 5.57 -16.21 -3.69
C LYS A 35 4.46 -16.21 -4.72
N VAL A 36 3.95 -17.36 -5.14
CA VAL A 36 2.90 -17.42 -6.18
C VAL A 36 1.56 -17.70 -5.52
N THR A 37 0.58 -16.82 -5.74
CA THR A 37 -0.80 -16.99 -5.22
C THR A 37 -1.73 -17.60 -6.26
N GLY A 38 -1.41 -17.48 -7.55
CA GLY A 38 -2.19 -18.09 -8.63
C GLY A 38 -1.39 -18.28 -9.93
N GLY A 39 -1.55 -19.44 -10.57
CA GLY A 39 -0.85 -19.78 -11.81
C GLY A 39 0.56 -20.33 -11.59
N THR A 40 1.44 -20.16 -12.60
CA THR A 40 2.82 -20.69 -12.60
C THR A 40 3.82 -19.65 -13.10
N VAL A 41 4.88 -19.42 -12.34
CA VAL A 41 5.95 -18.48 -12.67
C VAL A 41 7.25 -19.24 -12.96
N LYS A 42 7.87 -18.98 -14.12
CA LYS A 42 9.22 -19.46 -14.40
C LYS A 42 10.23 -18.53 -13.74
N PHE A 43 10.86 -18.99 -12.66
CA PHE A 43 11.81 -18.20 -11.87
C PHE A 43 13.24 -18.60 -12.20
N THR A 44 14.00 -17.68 -12.80
CA THR A 44 15.35 -17.95 -13.31
C THR A 44 16.39 -17.20 -12.47
N SER A 45 17.34 -17.92 -11.87
CA SER A 45 18.44 -17.28 -11.15
C SER A 45 19.45 -16.67 -12.12
N LYS A 46 19.87 -15.43 -11.85
CA LYS A 46 20.92 -14.75 -12.61
C LYS A 46 22.32 -15.26 -12.29
N SER A 47 22.54 -15.78 -11.08
CA SER A 47 23.87 -16.25 -10.67
C SER A 47 24.23 -17.61 -11.29
N THR A 48 23.25 -18.49 -11.47
CA THR A 48 23.47 -19.85 -12.01
C THR A 48 22.84 -20.09 -13.37
N GLY A 49 21.89 -19.26 -13.81
CA GLY A 49 21.07 -19.51 -15.01
C GLY A 49 20.01 -20.60 -14.83
N ALA A 50 19.95 -21.26 -13.67
CA ALA A 50 18.98 -22.30 -13.39
C ALA A 50 17.56 -21.71 -13.30
N SER A 51 16.58 -22.44 -13.81
CA SER A 51 15.17 -22.06 -13.78
C SER A 51 14.35 -23.08 -13.01
N VAL A 52 13.35 -22.61 -12.28
CA VAL A 52 12.34 -23.45 -11.64
C VAL A 52 10.95 -22.87 -11.89
N ASP A 53 9.99 -23.74 -12.16
CA ASP A 53 8.58 -23.35 -12.22
C ASP A 53 8.02 -23.33 -10.80
N VAL A 54 7.52 -22.19 -10.36
CA VAL A 54 6.91 -21.97 -9.04
C VAL A 54 5.40 -21.86 -9.23
N VAL A 55 4.62 -22.70 -8.56
CA VAL A 55 3.15 -22.74 -8.68
C VAL A 55 2.46 -22.11 -7.47
N ALA A 56 1.14 -21.92 -7.56
CA ALA A 56 0.34 -21.39 -6.46
C ALA A 56 0.61 -22.12 -5.12
N GLY A 57 0.78 -21.35 -4.05
CA GLY A 57 1.15 -21.85 -2.72
C GLY A 57 2.64 -22.15 -2.55
N GLU A 58 3.48 -21.92 -3.56
CA GLU A 58 4.93 -22.10 -3.47
C GLU A 58 5.70 -20.77 -3.46
N SER A 59 6.84 -20.80 -2.80
CA SER A 59 7.79 -19.71 -2.69
C SER A 59 9.21 -20.19 -2.96
N VAL A 60 10.01 -19.35 -3.63
CA VAL A 60 11.43 -19.60 -3.91
C VAL A 60 12.22 -18.31 -3.76
N THR A 61 13.42 -18.42 -3.20
CA THR A 61 14.37 -17.31 -3.10
C THR A 61 15.59 -17.54 -3.98
N ALA A 62 15.98 -16.53 -4.74
CA ALA A 62 17.23 -16.49 -5.47
C ALA A 62 18.25 -15.61 -4.73
N SER A 63 19.50 -16.06 -4.70
CA SER A 63 20.64 -15.35 -4.13
C SER A 63 21.89 -15.51 -5.00
N SER A 64 23.01 -14.95 -4.55
CA SER A 64 24.32 -15.18 -5.18
C SER A 64 24.74 -16.66 -5.19
N LYS A 65 24.15 -17.51 -4.34
CA LYS A 65 24.39 -18.96 -4.30
C LYS A 65 23.49 -19.76 -5.24
N GLY A 66 22.51 -19.12 -5.88
CA GLY A 66 21.52 -19.77 -6.75
C GLY A 66 20.11 -19.76 -6.14
N LEU A 67 19.30 -20.73 -6.55
CA LEU A 67 17.92 -20.90 -6.09
C LEU A 67 17.87 -21.72 -4.79
N SER A 68 17.01 -21.30 -3.86
CA SER A 68 16.64 -22.12 -2.70
C SER A 68 15.75 -23.28 -3.11
N GLU A 69 15.54 -24.21 -2.17
CA GLU A 69 14.41 -25.14 -2.26
C GLU A 69 13.08 -24.38 -2.21
N LYS A 70 12.04 -25.02 -2.76
CA LYS A 70 10.68 -24.51 -2.70
C LYS A 70 10.12 -24.64 -1.29
N THR A 71 9.49 -23.59 -0.80
CA THR A 71 8.76 -23.59 0.46
C THR A 71 7.27 -23.39 0.20
N ALA A 72 6.42 -24.09 0.93
CA ALA A 72 4.98 -23.89 0.85
C ALA A 72 4.53 -22.68 1.71
N PHE A 73 3.47 -22.02 1.29
CA PHE A 73 2.74 -21.02 2.06
C PHE A 73 1.24 -21.07 1.70
N ASP A 74 0.38 -20.49 2.54
CA ASP A 74 -1.07 -20.41 2.29
C ASP A 74 -1.41 -19.07 1.58
N PRO A 75 -1.88 -19.10 0.32
CA PRO A 75 -2.29 -17.90 -0.40
C PRO A 75 -3.49 -17.18 0.23
N ASP A 76 -4.43 -17.90 0.84
CA ASP A 76 -5.63 -17.32 1.43
C ASP A 76 -5.30 -16.60 2.76
N GLU A 77 -4.34 -17.13 3.52
CA GLU A 77 -3.79 -16.45 4.70
C GLU A 77 -3.02 -15.19 4.30
N GLU A 78 -2.19 -15.28 3.25
CA GLU A 78 -1.46 -14.12 2.74
C GLU A 78 -2.41 -13.01 2.27
N GLU A 79 -3.47 -13.34 1.53
CA GLU A 79 -4.49 -12.38 1.08
C GLU A 79 -5.21 -11.69 2.26
N LYS A 80 -5.53 -12.42 3.33
CA LYS A 80 -6.10 -11.82 4.56
C LYS A 80 -5.16 -10.80 5.18
N ASN A 81 -3.85 -11.10 5.23
CA ASN A 81 -2.86 -10.17 5.77
C ASN A 81 -2.82 -8.86 4.96
N TRP A 82 -2.99 -8.93 3.64
CA TRP A 82 -3.10 -7.74 2.79
C TRP A 82 -4.37 -6.93 3.05
N GLN A 83 -5.52 -7.60 3.26
CA GLN A 83 -6.78 -6.94 3.59
C GLN A 83 -6.73 -6.22 4.95
N GLU A 84 -6.15 -6.86 5.97
CA GLU A 84 -5.96 -6.23 7.27
C GLU A 84 -5.08 -4.97 7.21
N LEU A 85 -4.01 -5.02 6.39
CA LEU A 85 -3.18 -3.84 6.13
C LEU A 85 -3.98 -2.73 5.46
N GLU A 86 -4.77 -3.05 4.43
CA GLU A 86 -5.62 -2.07 3.74
C GLU A 86 -6.62 -1.39 4.70
N ASP A 87 -7.28 -2.18 5.55
CA ASP A 87 -8.24 -1.66 6.54
C ASP A 87 -7.58 -0.77 7.59
N SER A 88 -6.36 -1.09 8.01
CA SER A 88 -5.59 -0.27 8.95
C SER A 88 -5.24 1.11 8.37
N ILE A 89 -4.95 1.18 7.06
CA ILE A 89 -4.64 2.43 6.35
C ILE A 89 -5.91 3.29 6.23
N LYS A 90 -7.07 2.69 5.94
CA LYS A 90 -8.36 3.40 5.84
C LYS A 90 -8.79 4.03 7.17
N LYS A 91 -8.63 3.32 8.28
CA LYS A 91 -9.06 3.78 9.62
C LYS A 91 -8.30 5.02 10.11
N THR A 92 -7.09 5.26 9.61
CA THR A 92 -6.26 6.39 10.04
C THR A 92 -6.73 7.74 9.44
N ASN A 93 -7.46 7.74 8.32
CA ASN A 93 -7.82 8.96 7.60
C ASN A 93 -9.21 9.56 7.93
N THR A 94 -10.04 8.92 8.76
CA THR A 94 -11.43 9.36 9.01
C THR A 94 -11.68 10.01 10.37
N ASN A 95 -10.70 10.03 11.28
CA ASN A 95 -10.91 10.48 12.66
C ASN A 95 -10.82 12.01 12.90
N THR A 96 -10.52 12.81 11.89
CA THR A 96 -10.43 14.28 12.05
C THR A 96 -11.68 15.03 11.58
N LEU A 97 -12.42 14.51 10.60
CA LEU A 97 -13.62 15.17 10.04
C LEU A 97 -14.95 14.59 10.55
N GLY A 98 -14.97 13.37 11.07
CA GLY A 98 -16.20 12.72 11.57
C GLY A 98 -16.56 13.05 13.02
N ASN A 99 -15.66 13.71 13.76
CA ASN A 99 -15.91 14.02 15.17
C ASN A 99 -16.81 15.26 15.28
N LYS A 100 -18.13 15.03 15.40
CA LYS A 100 -19.16 16.10 15.54
C LYS A 100 -18.77 17.17 16.56
N ASN A 101 -18.07 16.79 17.63
CA ASN A 101 -17.59 17.73 18.65
C ASN A 101 -16.66 18.80 18.06
N ILE A 102 -15.74 18.45 17.15
CA ILE A 102 -14.81 19.39 16.52
C ILE A 102 -15.56 20.36 15.58
N ILE A 103 -16.57 19.88 14.85
CA ILE A 103 -17.41 20.72 13.98
C ILE A 103 -18.18 21.76 14.81
N TYR A 104 -18.71 21.39 15.98
CA TYR A 104 -19.35 22.35 16.89
C TYR A 104 -18.36 23.35 17.49
N PHE A 105 -17.13 22.94 17.81
CA PHE A 105 -16.10 23.87 18.29
C PHE A 105 -15.70 24.89 17.22
N VAL A 106 -15.45 24.46 15.98
CA VAL A 106 -15.07 25.36 14.88
C VAL A 106 -16.25 26.26 14.47
N GLY A 107 -17.46 25.71 14.36
CA GLY A 107 -18.66 26.50 14.06
C GLY A 107 -19.04 27.49 15.18
N GLY A 108 -18.88 27.09 16.44
CA GLY A 108 -19.16 27.93 17.60
C GLY A 108 -18.19 29.11 17.72
N ILE A 109 -16.89 28.89 17.46
CA ILE A 109 -15.88 29.96 17.51
C ILE A 109 -16.15 31.03 16.44
N VAL A 110 -16.52 30.64 15.21
CA VAL A 110 -16.81 31.60 14.12
C VAL A 110 -18.03 32.48 14.45
N ILE A 111 -19.08 31.90 15.03
CA ILE A 111 -20.28 32.64 15.43
C ILE A 111 -19.98 33.64 16.55
N VAL A 112 -19.21 33.24 17.57
CA VAL A 112 -18.84 34.12 18.69
C VAL A 112 -17.99 35.30 18.20
N VAL A 113 -17.03 35.06 17.30
CA VAL A 113 -16.20 36.13 16.73
C VAL A 113 -17.04 37.11 15.91
N ALA A 114 -17.99 36.63 15.09
CA ALA A 114 -18.89 37.50 14.32
C ALA A 114 -19.78 38.38 15.22
N ILE A 115 -20.28 37.83 16.35
CA ILE A 115 -21.07 38.59 17.34
C ILE A 115 -20.21 39.69 17.98
N ILE A 116 -18.98 39.38 18.39
CA ILE A 116 -18.06 40.36 19.01
C ILE A 116 -17.73 41.48 18.02
N ILE A 117 -17.40 41.15 16.76
CA ILE A 117 -17.10 42.13 15.73
C ILE A 117 -18.32 43.01 15.44
N GLY A 118 -19.51 42.41 15.30
CA GLY A 118 -20.75 43.16 15.11
C GLY A 118 -21.04 44.13 16.26
N PHE A 119 -20.84 43.69 17.50
CA PHE A 119 -21.03 44.53 18.69
C PHE A 119 -20.02 45.68 18.76
N LEU A 120 -18.75 45.45 18.42
CA LEU A 120 -17.73 46.49 18.34
C LEU A 120 -18.06 47.55 17.29
N ILE A 121 -18.53 47.14 16.10
CA ILE A 121 -18.95 48.06 15.04
C ILE A 121 -20.17 48.89 15.47
N LEU A 122 -21.13 48.29 16.19
CA LEU A 122 -22.29 49.00 16.75
C LEU A 122 -21.88 50.02 17.81
N LYS A 123 -20.94 49.67 18.70
CA LYS A 123 -20.43 50.56 19.75
C LYS A 123 -19.66 51.75 19.16
N THR A 124 -18.82 51.53 18.14
CA THR A 124 -18.06 52.62 17.48
C THR A 124 -18.96 53.58 16.71
N ARG A 125 -20.08 53.10 16.12
CA ARG A 125 -21.08 53.95 15.47
C ARG A 125 -21.85 54.85 16.44
N LYS A 126 -22.19 54.37 17.64
CA LYS A 126 -22.82 55.21 18.67
C LYS A 126 -21.87 56.29 19.19
N ALA A 127 -20.58 55.98 19.36
CA ALA A 127 -19.59 56.93 19.84
C ALA A 127 -19.29 58.09 18.85
N LYS A 128 -19.53 57.89 17.54
CA LYS A 128 -19.38 58.95 16.51
C LYS A 128 -20.62 59.83 16.31
N ARG A 129 -21.75 59.53 16.97
CA ARG A 129 -23.04 60.25 16.82
C ARG A 129 -23.35 61.18 18.00
N VAL A 130 -22.38 61.43 18.89
CA VAL A 130 -22.45 62.42 19.97
C VAL A 130 -21.53 63.58 19.63
#